data_AF-A0A3B8P4V7-F1
#
_entry.id   AF-A0A3B8P4V7-F1
#
_cell.length_a   1.000
_cell.length_b   1.000
_cell.length_c   1.000
_cell.angle_alpha   90.00
_cell.angle_beta   90.00
_cell.angle_gamma   90.00
#
_symmetry.space_group_name_H-M   'P 1'
#
loop_
_entity.id
_entity.type
_entity.pdbx_description
1 polymer ?
#
loop_
_entity_poly.entity_id
_entity_poly.type
_entity_poly.pdbx_seq_one_letter_code
_entity_poly.pdbx_strand_id
1 'polypeptide(L)'
;MTSRSEARVLQFCHGYDGPFLDCARQYASLFQGSGYKVTTVFLTGAADPQVAAGCASDEVLFLEFSSKAVRGLKLGAIRALRRIAAERR
;
A
#
# COMPACT_ATOMS: atom_id res chain seq x y z
N MET A 1 -14.32 -19.17 20.03
CA MET A 1 -13.98 -18.77 18.65
C MET A 1 -13.02 -17.61 18.77
N THR A 2 -11.71 -17.85 18.71
CA THR A 2 -10.73 -16.75 18.77
C THR A 2 -10.98 -15.88 17.56
N SER A 3 -11.28 -14.60 17.77
CA SER A 3 -11.29 -13.60 16.70
C SER A 3 -9.89 -13.57 16.11
N ARG A 4 -9.65 -14.34 15.06
CA ARG A 4 -8.44 -14.20 14.26
C ARG A 4 -8.58 -12.83 13.61
N SER A 5 -7.76 -11.87 14.02
CA SER A 5 -7.56 -10.64 13.26
C SER A 5 -7.44 -11.03 11.78
N GLU A 6 -8.23 -10.40 10.90
CA GLU A 6 -8.22 -10.74 9.47
C GLU A 6 -6.77 -10.84 8.97
N ALA A 7 -6.43 -11.86 8.20
CA ALA A 7 -5.07 -11.99 7.70
C ALA A 7 -4.80 -10.83 6.71
N ARG A 8 -3.77 -10.02 6.96
CA ARG A 8 -3.52 -8.79 6.16
C ARG A 8 -2.17 -8.84 5.46
N VAL A 9 -2.12 -8.24 4.28
CA VAL A 9 -0.91 -7.98 3.51
C VAL A 9 -0.77 -6.49 3.35
N LEU A 10 0.42 -5.97 3.63
CA LEU A 10 0.72 -4.56 3.46
C LEU A 10 1.78 -4.42 2.36
N GLN A 11 1.34 -3.93 1.20
CA GLN A 11 2.15 -3.73 0.02
C GLN A 11 2.64 -2.29 -0.04
N PHE A 12 3.94 -2.08 -0.30
CA PHE A 12 4.53 -0.75 -0.41
C PHE A 12 5.06 -0.50 -1.80
N CYS A 13 4.60 0.59 -2.40
CA CYS A 13 4.98 1.04 -3.73
C CYS A 13 5.63 2.42 -3.63
N HIS A 14 6.69 2.66 -4.42
CA HIS A 14 7.34 3.97 -4.43
C HIS A 14 6.36 5.05 -4.90
N GLY A 15 5.77 4.85 -6.06
CA GLY A 15 4.66 5.63 -6.62
C GLY A 15 3.91 4.77 -7.62
N TYR A 16 3.07 5.38 -8.44
CA TYR A 16 2.25 4.69 -9.45
C TYR A 16 2.63 5.03 -10.90
N ASP A 17 3.64 5.88 -11.10
CA ASP A 17 4.16 6.22 -12.44
C ASP A 17 4.88 5.02 -13.09
N GLY A 18 4.77 4.85 -14.40
CA GLY A 18 5.36 3.68 -15.08
C GLY A 18 4.80 2.35 -14.54
N PRO A 19 5.45 1.18 -14.75
CA PRO A 19 4.80 -0.13 -14.56
C PRO A 19 4.39 -0.43 -13.11
N PHE A 20 4.66 0.45 -12.14
CA PHE A 20 4.40 0.23 -10.72
C PHE A 20 2.92 0.06 -10.38
N LEU A 21 2.00 0.76 -11.04
CA LEU A 21 0.57 0.52 -10.85
C LEU A 21 0.18 -0.89 -11.27
N ASP A 22 0.69 -1.36 -12.42
CA ASP A 22 0.40 -2.70 -12.89
C ASP A 22 1.06 -3.77 -12.00
N CYS A 23 2.29 -3.55 -11.54
CA CYS A 23 2.92 -4.42 -10.53
C CYS A 23 2.12 -4.46 -9.23
N ALA A 24 1.58 -3.31 -8.79
CA ALA A 24 0.76 -3.24 -7.59
C ALA A 24 -0.49 -4.10 -7.74
N ARG A 25 -1.21 -3.90 -8.85
CA ARG A 25 -2.40 -4.66 -9.25
C ARG A 25 -2.14 -6.16 -9.35
N GLN A 26 -1.08 -6.56 -10.07
CA GLN A 26 -0.75 -7.97 -10.27
C GLN A 26 -0.49 -8.68 -8.95
N TYR A 27 0.27 -8.06 -8.04
CA TYR A 27 0.55 -8.63 -6.73
C TYR A 27 -0.71 -8.73 -5.86
N ALA A 28 -1.53 -7.67 -5.80
CA ALA A 28 -2.78 -7.70 -5.05
C ALA A 28 -3.74 -8.79 -5.59
N SER A 29 -3.75 -8.98 -6.91
CA SER A 29 -4.58 -10.00 -7.58
C SER A 29 -4.25 -11.42 -7.15
N LEU A 30 -3.02 -11.71 -6.72
CA LEU A 30 -2.64 -13.04 -6.21
C LEU A 30 -3.39 -13.43 -4.93
N PHE A 31 -3.93 -12.46 -4.20
CA PHE A 31 -4.66 -12.67 -2.94
C PHE A 31 -6.19 -12.68 -3.11
N GLN A 32 -6.70 -12.43 -4.32
CA GLN A 32 -8.13 -12.50 -4.60
C GLN A 32 -8.69 -13.89 -4.22
N GLY A 33 -9.73 -13.91 -3.39
CA GLY A 33 -10.34 -15.16 -2.90
C GLY A 33 -9.55 -15.93 -1.84
N SER A 34 -8.35 -15.48 -1.45
CA SER A 34 -7.50 -16.17 -0.45
C SER A 34 -7.90 -15.90 1.01
N GLY A 35 -8.80 -14.94 1.25
CA GLY A 35 -9.16 -14.47 2.58
C GLY A 35 -8.19 -13.45 3.19
N TYR A 36 -7.09 -13.11 2.50
CA TYR A 36 -6.22 -12.01 2.88
C TYR A 36 -6.80 -10.66 2.46
N LYS A 37 -6.61 -9.64 3.31
CA LYS A 37 -6.90 -8.24 2.99
C LYS A 37 -5.63 -7.50 2.59
N VAL A 38 -5.56 -7.01 1.36
CA VAL A 38 -4.40 -6.29 0.83
C VAL A 38 -4.61 -4.79 0.97
N THR A 39 -3.70 -4.13 1.69
CA THR A 39 -3.58 -2.67 1.70
C THR A 39 -2.34 -2.29 0.88
N THR A 40 -2.51 -1.49 -0.18
CA THR A 40 -1.41 -0.93 -0.96
C THR A 40 -1.13 0.50 -0.53
N VAL A 41 0.13 0.84 -0.29
CA VAL A 41 0.56 2.17 0.12
C VAL A 41 1.53 2.74 -0.91
N PHE A 42 1.16 3.85 -1.54
CA PHE A 42 2.04 4.63 -2.40
C PHE A 42 2.78 5.70 -1.60
N LEU A 43 4.11 5.70 -1.66
CA LEU A 43 4.93 6.66 -0.90
C LEU A 43 4.88 8.05 -1.53
N THR A 44 4.92 8.14 -2.86
CA THR A 44 4.90 9.36 -3.66
C THR A 44 3.72 9.35 -4.65
N GLY A 45 3.42 10.52 -5.22
CA GLY A 45 2.26 10.71 -6.08
C GLY A 45 1.06 11.21 -5.29
N ALA A 46 0.23 12.02 -5.93
CA ALA A 46 -0.97 12.58 -5.32
C ALA A 46 -2.05 11.51 -5.18
N ALA A 47 -2.97 11.70 -4.24
CA ALA A 47 -4.13 10.84 -4.13
C ALA A 47 -4.96 10.90 -5.42
N ASP A 48 -5.14 9.74 -6.06
CA ASP A 48 -5.86 9.62 -7.32
C ASP A 48 -6.89 8.47 -7.24
N PRO A 49 -8.20 8.76 -7.33
CA PRO A 49 -9.24 7.74 -7.33
C PRO A 49 -9.11 6.70 -8.45
N GLN A 50 -8.56 7.08 -9.61
CA GLN A 50 -8.36 6.15 -10.73
C GLN A 50 -7.25 5.15 -10.42
N VAL A 51 -6.18 5.61 -9.78
CA VAL A 51 -5.09 4.74 -9.31
C VAL A 51 -5.62 3.79 -8.23
N ALA A 52 -6.44 4.28 -7.29
CA ALA A 52 -7.05 3.45 -6.26
C ALA A 52 -7.93 2.34 -6.87
N ALA A 53 -8.78 2.68 -7.84
CA ALA A 53 -9.63 1.73 -8.54
C ALA A 53 -8.82 0.70 -9.36
N GLY A 54 -7.68 1.11 -9.92
CA GLY A 54 -6.81 0.24 -10.74
C GLY A 54 -5.96 -0.75 -9.93
N CYS A 55 -5.90 -0.62 -8.61
CA CYS A 55 -4.94 -1.34 -7.78
C CYS A 55 -5.37 -2.78 -7.40
N ALA A 56 -6.65 -3.15 -7.58
CA ALA A 56 -7.22 -4.45 -7.19
C ALA A 56 -7.06 -4.85 -5.70
N SER A 57 -6.64 -3.92 -4.85
CA SER A 57 -6.45 -4.07 -3.41
C SER A 57 -7.73 -3.75 -2.64
N ASP A 58 -7.86 -4.28 -1.43
CA ASP A 58 -8.98 -3.95 -0.53
C ASP A 58 -8.90 -2.49 -0.02
N GLU A 59 -7.69 -1.97 0.11
CA GLU A 59 -7.43 -0.60 0.56
C GLU A 59 -6.24 -0.01 -0.20
N VAL A 60 -6.32 1.27 -0.56
CA VAL A 60 -5.22 2.02 -1.19
C VAL A 60 -4.99 3.31 -0.41
N LEU A 61 -3.74 3.53 0.02
CA LEU A 61 -3.31 4.71 0.75
C LEU A 61 -2.25 5.47 -0.02
N PHE A 62 -2.32 6.80 0.01
CA PHE A 62 -1.33 7.69 -0.58
C PHE A 62 -0.68 8.50 0.55
N LEU A 63 0.64 8.42 0.66
CA LEU A 63 1.40 9.22 1.64
C LEU A 63 1.87 10.56 1.06
N GLU A 64 1.76 10.73 -0.25
CA GLU A 64 2.03 11.97 -0.98
C GLU A 64 3.40 12.62 -0.65
N PHE A 65 4.40 11.81 -0.27
CA PHE A 65 5.73 12.33 -0.05
C PHE A 65 6.31 12.86 -1.37
N SER A 66 7.04 13.96 -1.29
CA SER A 66 7.87 14.39 -2.41
C SER A 66 9.03 13.41 -2.65
N SER A 67 9.53 13.32 -3.88
CA SER A 67 10.71 12.50 -4.21
C SER A 67 11.93 12.85 -3.34
N LYS A 68 12.04 14.11 -2.89
CA LYS A 68 13.07 14.56 -1.96
C LYS A 68 12.90 13.96 -0.56
N ALA A 69 11.66 13.85 -0.07
CA ALA A 69 11.35 13.30 1.25
C ALA A 69 11.58 11.78 1.34
N VAL A 70 11.49 11.07 0.21
CA VAL A 70 11.78 9.63 0.12
C VAL A 70 13.22 9.32 -0.34
N ARG A 71 14.07 10.35 -0.48
CA ARG A 71 15.50 10.17 -0.76
C ARG A 71 16.27 9.80 0.52
N GLY A 72 17.34 9.03 0.38
CA GLY A 72 18.21 8.65 1.51
C GLY A 72 17.58 7.59 2.42
N LEU A 73 17.69 7.76 3.74
CA LEU A 73 17.34 6.73 4.74
C LEU A 73 15.84 6.49 4.92
N LYS A 74 14.95 7.26 4.27
CA LYS A 74 13.49 7.05 4.26
C LYS A 74 12.83 6.97 5.65
N LEU A 75 13.39 7.62 6.67
CA LEU A 75 12.92 7.52 8.06
C LEU A 75 11.45 7.95 8.23
N GLY A 76 11.01 8.98 7.50
CA GLY A 76 9.61 9.44 7.51
C GLY A 76 8.65 8.37 6.98
N ALA A 77 8.96 7.78 5.81
CA ALA A 77 8.20 6.69 5.24
C ALA A 77 8.15 5.46 6.16
N ILE A 78 9.27 5.10 6.78
CA ILE A 78 9.33 3.98 7.75
C ILE A 78 8.43 4.25 8.96
N ARG A 79 8.40 5.47 9.49
CA ARG A 79 7.50 5.84 10.61
C ARG A 79 6.03 5.75 10.21
N ALA A 80 5.65 6.30 9.07
CA ALA A 80 4.28 6.22 8.55
C ALA A 80 3.84 4.77 8.35
N LEU A 81 4.72 3.96 7.77
CA LEU A 81 4.52 2.54 7.55
C LEU A 81 4.29 1.76 8.85
N ARG A 82 5.12 2.00 9.87
CA ARG A 82 4.96 1.38 11.19
C ARG A 82 3.64 1.77 11.85
N ARG A 83 3.20 3.01 11.67
CA ARG A 83 1.89 3.48 12.16
C ARG A 83 0.74 2.74 11.48
N ILE A 84 0.74 2.67 10.15
CA ILE A 84 -0.28 1.95 9.36
C ILE A 84 -0.36 0.48 9.79
N ALA A 85 0.79 -0.17 9.98
CA ALA A 85 0.86 -1.55 10.44
C ALA A 85 0.35 -1.72 11.87
N ALA A 86 0.63 -0.76 12.78
CA ALA A 86 0.18 -0.81 14.16
C ALA A 86 -1.34 -0.60 14.30
N GLU A 87 -1.94 0.26 13.47
CA GLU A 87 -3.38 0.51 13.42
C GLU A 87 -4.20 -0.69 12.92
N ARG A 88 -3.54 -1.70 12.34
CA ARG A 88 -4.15 -2.88 11.70
C ARG A 88 -3.79 -4.22 12.38
N ARG A 89 -3.24 -4.17 13.59
CA ARG A 89 -2.97 -5.35 14.44
C ARG A 89 -4.24 -5.84 15.13
#